data_AF-A0A1J4X3S3-F1
#
_entry.id   AF-A0A1J4X3S3-F1
#
_cell.length_a   1.000
_cell.length_b   1.000
_cell.length_c   1.000
_cell.angle_alpha   90.00
_cell.angle_beta   90.00
_cell.angle_gamma   90.00
#
_symmetry.space_group_name_H-M   'P 1'
#
loop_
_entity.id
_entity.type
_entity.pdbx_description
1 polymer ?
#
loop_
_entity_poly.entity_id
_entity_poly.type
_entity_poly.pdbx_seq_one_letter_code
_entity_poly.pdbx_strand_id
1 'polypeptide(L)'
;MDKREALQAVKEAKRRYLLWAGRVEAMLEGFGDEEVHEHPVVFQRWQSQMGKVLHHFEEFKALETAHLQAHDLFHEIHTLLSGQSAKGWAQRLLSFGGQRSEPGASPQDLLAGFKQQAALVLDHLNRLERRLLVIRDAEWEARQNGTWGRPVRRELDPADWAVITLH
;
A
#
# COMPACT_ATOMS: atom_id res chain seq x y z
N MET A 1 -7.29 10.75 12.31
CA MET A 1 -6.18 9.80 12.47
C MET A 1 -4.94 10.60 12.76
N ASP A 2 -4.25 10.43 13.86
CA ASP A 2 -3.01 11.17 14.10
C ASP A 2 -1.83 10.60 13.27
N LYS A 3 -0.71 11.34 13.22
CA LYS A 3 0.49 10.93 12.46
C LYS A 3 1.10 9.62 12.98
N ARG A 4 0.99 9.37 14.28
CA ARG A 4 1.51 8.17 14.94
C ARG A 4 0.66 6.95 14.56
N GLU A 5 -0.65 7.07 14.52
CA GLU A 5 -1.59 6.06 14.03
C GLU A 5 -1.29 5.71 12.57
N ALA A 6 -1.06 6.71 11.72
CA ALA A 6 -0.69 6.48 10.32
C ALA A 6 0.61 5.69 10.20
N LEU A 7 1.64 6.09 10.97
CA LEU A 7 2.94 5.40 10.99
C LEU A 7 2.83 3.96 11.50
N GLN A 8 2.07 3.73 12.57
CA GLN A 8 1.84 2.39 13.11
C GLN A 8 1.13 1.49 12.10
N ALA A 9 0.16 2.03 11.40
CA ALA A 9 -0.53 1.28 10.39
C ALA A 9 0.37 0.95 9.18
N VAL A 10 1.29 1.84 8.77
CA VAL A 10 2.31 1.53 7.73
C VAL A 10 3.23 0.39 8.18
N LYS A 11 3.68 0.41 9.43
CA LYS A 11 4.49 -0.67 10.00
C LYS A 11 3.74 -2.00 10.04
N GLU A 12 2.48 -1.97 10.44
CA GLU A 12 1.63 -3.16 10.47
C GLU A 12 1.39 -3.71 9.06
N ALA A 13 1.15 -2.84 8.07
CA ALA A 13 1.01 -3.24 6.67
C ALA A 13 2.28 -3.96 6.17
N LYS A 14 3.47 -3.42 6.45
CA LYS A 14 4.75 -4.05 6.11
C LYS A 14 4.89 -5.43 6.73
N ARG A 15 4.60 -5.55 8.04
CA ARG A 15 4.68 -6.81 8.77
C ARG A 15 3.77 -7.87 8.15
N ARG A 16 2.52 -7.51 7.85
CA ARG A 16 1.57 -8.44 7.22
C ARG A 16 1.98 -8.83 5.82
N TYR A 17 2.54 -7.92 5.04
CA TYR A 17 2.99 -8.24 3.70
C TYR A 17 4.17 -9.21 3.69
N LEU A 18 5.11 -9.06 4.64
CA LEU A 18 6.21 -10.02 4.83
C LEU A 18 5.69 -11.40 5.25
N LEU A 19 4.74 -11.45 6.19
CA LEU A 19 4.13 -12.70 6.63
C LEU A 19 3.36 -13.38 5.48
N TRP A 20 2.61 -12.61 4.71
CA TRP A 20 1.91 -13.13 3.53
C TRP A 20 2.90 -13.70 2.52
N ALA A 21 3.99 -12.98 2.23
CA ALA A 21 4.98 -13.47 1.28
C ALA A 21 5.67 -14.77 1.72
N GLY A 22 6.02 -14.89 3.00
CA GLY A 22 6.56 -16.14 3.55
C GLY A 22 5.55 -17.29 3.52
N ARG A 23 4.26 -17.02 3.74
CA ARG A 23 3.20 -18.03 3.64
C ARG A 23 3.03 -18.54 2.22
N VAL A 24 3.02 -17.67 1.21
CA VAL A 24 2.91 -18.08 -0.20
C VAL A 24 4.08 -18.98 -0.62
N GLU A 25 5.28 -18.70 -0.13
CA GLU A 25 6.44 -19.57 -0.34
C GLU A 25 6.26 -20.94 0.34
N ALA A 26 5.84 -20.95 1.62
CA ALA A 26 5.60 -22.20 2.35
C ALA A 26 4.50 -23.07 1.72
N MET A 27 3.45 -22.47 1.16
CA MET A 27 2.39 -23.21 0.46
C MET A 27 2.94 -24.03 -0.72
N LEU A 28 3.88 -23.47 -1.48
CA LEU A 28 4.50 -24.15 -2.63
C LEU A 28 5.47 -25.25 -2.21
N GLU A 29 6.01 -25.17 -1.00
CA GLU A 29 6.84 -26.22 -0.41
C GLU A 29 6.01 -27.35 0.23
N GLY A 30 4.67 -27.26 0.17
CA GLY A 30 3.75 -28.28 0.67
C GLY A 30 3.45 -28.17 2.17
N PHE A 31 3.81 -27.05 2.81
CA PHE A 31 3.32 -26.76 4.17
C PHE A 31 1.82 -26.46 4.11
N GLY A 32 1.07 -27.08 5.02
CA GLY A 32 -0.39 -27.06 5.04
C GLY A 32 -0.99 -25.65 5.09
N ASP A 33 -2.14 -25.52 4.43
CA ASP A 33 -2.90 -24.27 4.21
C ASP A 33 -3.72 -23.83 5.43
N GLU A 34 -3.37 -24.28 6.64
CA GLU A 34 -4.07 -23.93 7.87
C GLU A 34 -3.88 -22.41 8.12
N GLU A 35 -4.84 -21.64 7.60
CA GLU A 35 -5.01 -20.18 7.73
C GLU A 35 -4.24 -19.25 6.77
N VAL A 36 -4.08 -19.59 5.48
CA VAL A 36 -3.75 -18.57 4.44
C VAL A 36 -5.00 -17.74 4.05
N HIS A 37 -5.95 -17.58 4.98
CA HIS A 37 -7.15 -16.76 4.79
C HIS A 37 -6.98 -15.35 5.35
N GLU A 38 -5.91 -15.08 6.11
CA GLU A 38 -5.54 -13.71 6.44
C GLU A 38 -4.84 -13.04 5.26
N HIS A 39 -5.67 -12.75 4.25
CA HIS A 39 -5.51 -11.62 3.33
C HIS A 39 -4.96 -10.43 4.13
N PRO A 40 -4.14 -9.55 3.53
CA PRO A 40 -3.92 -8.23 4.11
C PRO A 40 -5.25 -7.45 4.05
N VAL A 41 -6.20 -7.74 4.95
CA VAL A 41 -7.41 -6.94 5.24
C VAL A 41 -7.02 -5.49 5.58
N VAL A 42 -5.73 -5.28 5.82
CA VAL A 42 -5.10 -3.97 5.95
C VAL A 42 -5.33 -3.09 4.72
N PHE A 43 -5.33 -3.59 3.47
CA PHE A 43 -5.54 -2.70 2.32
C PHE A 43 -6.99 -2.19 2.20
N GLN A 44 -7.98 -3.04 2.49
CA GLN A 44 -9.39 -2.65 2.48
C GLN A 44 -9.75 -1.70 3.64
N ARG A 45 -9.19 -1.96 4.84
CA ARG A 45 -9.26 -1.01 5.97
C ARG A 45 -8.46 0.27 5.70
N TRP A 46 -7.34 0.16 4.99
CA TRP A 46 -6.55 1.30 4.57
C TRP A 46 -7.33 2.19 3.64
N GLN A 47 -7.91 1.69 2.55
CA GLN A 47 -8.66 2.51 1.61
C GLN A 47 -9.88 3.22 2.24
N SER A 48 -10.58 2.56 3.17
CA SER A 48 -11.82 3.11 3.76
C SER A 48 -11.61 4.23 4.79
N GLN A 49 -10.57 4.17 5.64
CA GLN A 49 -10.34 5.19 6.68
C GLN A 49 -9.00 5.90 6.56
N MET A 50 -7.93 5.20 6.20
CA MET A 50 -6.59 5.80 6.10
C MET A 50 -6.30 6.41 4.73
N GLY A 51 -7.00 5.93 3.70
CA GLY A 51 -6.82 6.26 2.30
C GLY A 51 -7.06 7.73 2.07
N LYS A 52 -8.05 8.35 2.74
CA LYS A 52 -8.34 9.78 2.55
C LYS A 52 -7.10 10.68 2.80
N VAL A 53 -6.30 10.37 3.83
CA VAL A 53 -5.09 11.16 4.14
C VAL A 53 -3.89 10.65 3.34
N LEU A 54 -3.76 9.32 3.20
CA LEU A 54 -2.60 8.70 2.54
C LEU A 54 -2.63 8.82 1.01
N HIS A 55 -3.81 8.94 0.38
CA HIS A 55 -3.96 9.18 -1.06
C HIS A 55 -3.31 10.48 -1.54
N HIS A 56 -2.95 11.40 -0.63
CA HIS A 56 -2.16 12.59 -0.97
C HIS A 56 -0.66 12.31 -1.13
N PHE A 57 -0.21 11.07 -0.91
CA PHE A 57 1.17 10.64 -1.08
C PHE A 57 1.28 9.78 -2.34
N GLU A 58 2.19 10.16 -3.24
CA GLU A 58 2.42 9.41 -4.48
C GLU A 58 2.93 7.99 -4.19
N GLU A 59 3.70 7.83 -3.11
CA GLU A 59 4.13 6.52 -2.61
C GLU A 59 2.94 5.62 -2.29
N PHE A 60 1.85 6.17 -1.74
CA PHE A 60 0.66 5.40 -1.42
C PHE A 60 -0.12 5.01 -2.67
N LYS A 61 -0.24 5.91 -3.65
CA LYS A 61 -0.91 5.60 -4.92
C LYS A 61 -0.16 4.51 -5.70
N ALA A 62 1.16 4.58 -5.71
CA ALA A 62 2.01 3.61 -6.38
C ALA A 62 1.90 2.18 -5.80
N LEU A 63 1.42 2.05 -4.55
CA LEU A 63 1.17 0.74 -3.95
C LEU A 63 0.09 -0.06 -4.65
N GLU A 64 -0.95 0.62 -5.17
CA GLU A 64 -2.19 -0.02 -5.59
C GLU A 64 -1.95 -1.04 -6.71
N THR A 65 -1.22 -0.64 -7.75
CA THR A 65 -0.92 -1.54 -8.88
C THR A 65 -0.13 -2.76 -8.44
N ALA A 66 0.97 -2.58 -7.69
CA ALA A 66 1.80 -3.69 -7.24
C ALA A 66 1.04 -4.61 -6.25
N HIS A 67 0.19 -4.04 -5.40
CA HIS A 67 -0.65 -4.80 -4.49
C HIS A 67 -1.66 -5.69 -5.22
N LEU A 68 -2.37 -5.13 -6.21
CA LEU A 68 -3.32 -5.88 -7.02
C LEU A 68 -2.63 -6.99 -7.82
N GLN A 69 -1.48 -6.70 -8.44
CA GLN A 69 -0.71 -7.70 -9.18
C GLN A 69 -0.21 -8.85 -8.28
N ALA A 70 0.23 -8.54 -7.06
CA ALA A 70 0.58 -9.60 -6.10
C ALA A 70 -0.64 -10.45 -5.73
N HIS A 71 -1.83 -9.85 -5.60
CA HIS A 71 -3.07 -10.58 -5.36
C HIS A 71 -3.42 -11.53 -6.50
N ASP A 72 -3.31 -11.06 -7.74
CA ASP A 72 -3.61 -11.87 -8.92
C ASP A 72 -2.70 -13.11 -8.98
N LEU A 73 -1.40 -12.91 -8.77
CA LEU A 73 -0.42 -14.00 -8.75
C LEU A 73 -0.65 -14.97 -7.60
N PHE A 74 -0.98 -14.46 -6.40
CA PHE A 74 -1.36 -15.32 -5.28
C PHE A 74 -2.59 -16.17 -5.60
N HIS A 75 -3.61 -15.59 -6.23
CA HIS A 75 -4.79 -16.31 -6.63
C HIS A 75 -4.48 -17.38 -7.67
N GLU A 76 -3.63 -17.08 -8.65
CA GLU A 76 -3.16 -18.08 -9.62
C GLU A 76 -2.44 -19.25 -8.94
N ILE A 77 -1.54 -18.97 -7.98
CA ILE A 77 -0.86 -19.99 -7.17
C ILE A 77 -1.89 -20.83 -6.39
N HIS A 78 -2.81 -20.19 -5.67
CA HIS A 78 -3.81 -20.87 -4.88
C HIS A 78 -4.75 -21.73 -5.75
N THR A 79 -5.18 -21.24 -6.92
CA THR A 79 -5.98 -21.99 -7.90
C THR A 79 -5.22 -23.22 -8.39
N LEU A 80 -3.93 -23.11 -8.70
CA LEU A 80 -3.11 -24.25 -9.11
C LEU A 80 -3.00 -25.31 -8.01
N LEU A 81 -2.77 -24.88 -6.76
CA LEU A 81 -2.61 -25.77 -5.62
C LEU A 81 -3.92 -26.43 -5.18
N SER A 82 -5.04 -25.72 -5.26
CA SER A 82 -6.37 -26.23 -4.86
C SER A 82 -7.07 -27.06 -5.93
N GLY A 83 -6.54 -27.09 -7.16
CA GLY A 83 -7.17 -27.79 -8.29
C GLY A 83 -8.50 -27.20 -8.77
N GLN A 84 -8.90 -26.01 -8.27
CA GLN A 84 -10.14 -25.33 -8.66
C GLN A 84 -9.91 -24.39 -9.84
N SER A 85 -10.65 -24.55 -10.96
CA SER A 85 -10.45 -23.70 -12.15
C SER A 85 -10.87 -22.23 -11.92
N ALA A 86 -10.01 -21.28 -12.31
CA ALA A 86 -10.11 -19.81 -12.10
C ALA A 86 -11.26 -19.06 -12.83
N LYS A 87 -12.41 -19.69 -13.08
CA LYS A 87 -13.46 -19.14 -13.98
C LYS A 87 -14.27 -17.97 -13.39
N GLY A 88 -14.25 -17.73 -12.08
CA GLY A 88 -15.20 -16.80 -11.43
C GLY A 88 -14.73 -15.35 -11.24
N TRP A 89 -13.42 -15.11 -11.07
CA TRP A 89 -12.91 -13.79 -10.65
C TRP A 89 -12.11 -13.06 -11.74
N ALA A 90 -11.47 -13.80 -12.66
CA ALA A 90 -10.83 -13.24 -13.85
C ALA A 90 -11.81 -12.40 -14.71
N GLN A 91 -13.11 -12.73 -14.68
CA GLN A 91 -14.15 -11.97 -15.39
C GLN A 91 -14.48 -10.62 -14.73
N ARG A 92 -14.19 -10.43 -13.43
CA ARG A 92 -14.30 -9.14 -12.73
C ARG A 92 -13.10 -8.21 -12.99
N LEU A 93 -11.96 -8.75 -13.42
CA LEU A 93 -10.72 -7.99 -13.67
C LEU A 93 -10.51 -7.58 -15.13
N LEU A 94 -11.18 -8.22 -16.09
CA LEU A 94 -11.20 -7.77 -17.49
C LEU A 94 -11.85 -6.37 -17.68
N SER A 95 -12.42 -5.80 -16.62
CA SER A 95 -12.89 -4.41 -16.56
C SER A 95 -11.77 -3.38 -16.31
N PHE A 96 -10.61 -3.82 -15.82
CA PHE A 96 -9.48 -2.96 -15.42
C PHE A 96 -8.17 -3.42 -16.08
N GLY A 97 -8.13 -3.49 -17.42
CA GLY A 97 -6.92 -3.28 -18.22
C GLY A 97 -5.62 -4.06 -17.89
N GLY A 98 -5.69 -5.23 -17.25
CA GLY A 98 -4.52 -6.02 -16.86
C GLY A 98 -4.15 -7.12 -17.86
N GLN A 99 -2.86 -7.17 -18.23
CA GLN A 99 -2.21 -8.21 -19.04
C GLN A 99 -2.45 -9.59 -18.41
N ARG A 100 -3.06 -10.52 -19.16
CA ARG A 100 -3.21 -11.92 -18.72
C ARG A 100 -1.84 -12.59 -18.67
N SER A 101 -1.57 -13.31 -17.58
CA SER A 101 -0.48 -14.30 -17.51
C SER A 101 -0.59 -15.28 -18.68
N GLU A 102 0.53 -15.56 -19.35
CA GLU A 102 0.55 -16.50 -20.48
C GLU A 102 0.16 -17.91 -19.99
N PRO A 103 -0.67 -18.64 -20.75
CA PRO A 103 -1.02 -20.00 -20.40
C PRO A 103 0.24 -20.89 -20.40
N GLY A 104 0.71 -21.26 -19.21
CA GLY A 104 1.86 -22.16 -19.04
C GLY A 104 2.88 -21.78 -17.95
N ALA A 105 2.69 -20.69 -17.21
CA ALA A 105 3.60 -20.31 -16.13
C ALA A 105 3.70 -21.42 -15.07
N SER A 106 4.93 -21.82 -14.71
CA SER A 106 5.14 -22.78 -13.63
C SER A 106 4.78 -22.16 -12.28
N PRO A 107 4.45 -22.96 -11.24
CA PRO A 107 4.25 -22.43 -9.89
C PRO A 107 5.45 -21.61 -9.39
N GLN A 108 6.66 -21.96 -9.83
CA GLN A 108 7.89 -21.22 -9.50
C GLN A 108 7.95 -19.85 -10.19
N ASP A 109 7.49 -19.74 -11.45
CA ASP A 109 7.41 -18.46 -12.15
C ASP A 109 6.40 -17.53 -11.49
N LEU A 110 5.25 -18.08 -11.08
CA LEU A 110 4.24 -17.33 -10.35
C LEU A 110 4.75 -16.85 -8.98
N LEU A 111 5.49 -17.70 -8.26
CA LEU A 111 6.14 -17.30 -7.00
C LEU A 111 7.16 -16.18 -7.22
N ALA A 112 7.98 -16.28 -8.27
CA ALA A 112 8.96 -15.26 -8.59
C ALA A 112 8.28 -13.91 -8.90
N GLY A 113 7.23 -13.92 -9.73
CA GLY A 113 6.42 -12.73 -10.01
C GLY A 113 5.78 -12.18 -8.74
N PHE A 114 5.21 -13.05 -7.90
CA PHE A 114 4.58 -12.65 -6.65
C PHE A 114 5.59 -11.98 -5.72
N LYS A 115 6.77 -12.56 -5.54
CA LYS A 115 7.86 -12.01 -4.72
C LYS A 115 8.33 -10.65 -5.26
N GLN A 116 8.40 -10.49 -6.58
CA GLN A 116 8.74 -9.21 -7.20
C GLN A 116 7.70 -8.14 -6.85
N GLN A 117 6.40 -8.44 -6.99
CA GLN A 117 5.33 -7.50 -6.65
C GLN A 117 5.29 -7.19 -5.15
N ALA A 118 5.54 -8.20 -4.32
CA ALA A 118 5.65 -8.03 -2.89
C ALA A 118 6.80 -7.10 -2.48
N ALA A 119 7.95 -7.24 -3.12
CA ALA A 119 9.09 -6.35 -2.91
C ALA A 119 8.78 -4.90 -3.31
N LEU A 120 8.05 -4.69 -4.41
CA LEU A 120 7.62 -3.35 -4.83
C LEU A 120 6.66 -2.71 -3.80
N VAL A 121 5.69 -3.47 -3.30
CA VAL A 121 4.80 -2.97 -2.23
C VAL A 121 5.61 -2.59 -0.99
N LEU A 122 6.54 -3.44 -0.56
CA LEU A 122 7.39 -3.15 0.60
C LEU A 122 8.27 -1.91 0.39
N ASP A 123 8.81 -1.70 -0.82
CA ASP A 123 9.58 -0.48 -1.13
C ASP A 123 8.71 0.78 -1.04
N HIS A 124 7.52 0.76 -1.62
CA HIS A 124 6.57 1.88 -1.53
C HIS A 124 6.13 2.16 -0.09
N LEU A 125 5.88 1.11 0.72
CA LEU A 125 5.61 1.25 2.15
C LEU A 125 6.80 1.86 2.91
N ASN A 126 8.02 1.45 2.59
CA ASN A 126 9.24 2.03 3.18
C ASN A 126 9.42 3.50 2.83
N ARG A 127 9.14 3.90 1.58
CA ARG A 127 9.18 5.30 1.15
C ARG A 127 8.10 6.11 1.87
N LEU A 128 6.88 5.59 1.96
CA LEU A 128 5.79 6.22 2.69
C LEU A 128 6.14 6.39 4.18
N GLU A 129 6.68 5.37 4.83
CA GLU A 129 7.14 5.44 6.22
C GLU A 129 8.18 6.55 6.41
N ARG A 130 9.22 6.58 5.57
CA ARG A 130 10.24 7.65 5.61
C ARG A 130 9.63 9.03 5.44
N ARG A 131 8.67 9.18 4.51
CA ARG A 131 7.97 10.45 4.30
C ARG A 131 7.15 10.86 5.52
N LEU A 132 6.45 9.93 6.15
CA LEU A 132 5.70 10.17 7.39
C LEU A 132 6.61 10.48 8.58
N LEU A 133 7.85 10.00 8.60
CA LEU A 133 8.79 10.34 9.68
C LEU A 133 9.31 11.77 9.56
N VAL A 134 9.51 12.28 8.35
CA VAL A 134 10.09 13.62 8.10
C VAL A 134 9.06 14.73 7.93
N ILE A 135 7.78 14.40 7.71
CA ILE A 135 6.71 15.40 7.61
C ILE A 135 6.54 16.11 8.95
N ARG A 136 6.48 17.44 8.97
CA ARG A 136 6.24 18.20 10.21
C ARG A 136 4.77 18.07 10.62
N ASP A 137 4.48 18.17 11.91
CA ASP A 137 3.12 17.99 12.42
C ASP A 137 2.15 19.05 11.85
N ALA A 138 2.60 20.31 11.70
CA ALA A 138 1.84 21.34 11.01
C ALA A 138 1.55 21.02 9.52
N GLU A 139 2.48 20.36 8.82
CA GLU A 139 2.25 19.92 7.43
C GLU A 139 1.28 18.74 7.39
N TRP A 140 1.35 17.85 8.37
CA TRP A 140 0.42 16.74 8.54
C TRP A 140 -1.01 17.26 8.77
N GLU A 141 -1.21 18.18 9.72
CA GLU A 141 -2.50 18.81 10.00
C GLU A 141 -3.09 19.53 8.78
N ALA A 142 -2.27 20.26 8.03
CA ALA A 142 -2.71 20.92 6.79
C ALA A 142 -3.22 19.92 5.74
N ARG A 143 -2.63 18.72 5.66
CA ARG A 143 -3.10 17.64 4.78
C ARG A 143 -4.44 17.06 5.24
N GLN A 144 -4.68 16.97 6.54
CA GLN A 144 -5.96 16.45 7.07
C GLN A 144 -7.13 17.40 6.80
N ASN A 145 -6.87 18.69 6.90
CA ASN A 145 -7.87 19.73 6.76
C ASN A 145 -8.13 20.14 5.29
N GLY A 146 -7.48 19.46 4.32
CA GLY A 146 -7.60 19.78 2.90
C GLY A 146 -7.03 21.15 2.52
N THR A 147 -6.20 21.75 3.37
CA THR A 147 -5.57 23.07 3.15
C THR A 147 -4.18 22.97 2.51
N TRP A 148 -3.74 21.75 2.19
CA TRP A 148 -2.45 21.49 1.56
C TRP A 148 -2.32 22.20 0.20
N GLY A 149 -1.22 22.93 0.01
CA GLY A 149 -1.00 23.77 -1.18
C GLY A 149 -1.57 25.18 -1.10
N ARG A 150 -2.37 25.51 -0.07
CA ARG A 150 -2.62 26.92 0.27
C ARG A 150 -1.40 27.44 1.03
N PRO A 151 -0.84 28.62 0.68
CA PRO A 151 0.15 29.24 1.53
C PRO A 151 -0.47 29.36 2.92
N VAL A 152 0.19 28.77 3.92
CA VAL A 152 -0.09 29.10 5.31
C VAL A 152 0.15 30.59 5.36
N ARG A 153 -0.91 31.41 5.40
CA ARG A 153 -0.74 32.80 5.81
C ARG A 153 -0.10 32.68 7.18
N ARG A 154 1.20 32.98 7.27
CA ARG A 154 1.71 33.52 8.52
C ARG A 154 0.80 34.73 8.74
N GLU A 155 -0.12 34.62 9.68
CA GLU A 155 -0.54 35.83 10.39
C GLU A 155 0.77 36.37 10.94
N LEU A 156 1.33 37.34 10.23
CA LEU A 156 2.40 38.17 10.77
C LEU A 156 1.82 38.71 12.06
N ASP A 157 2.49 38.42 13.17
CA ASP A 157 2.18 39.05 14.44
C ASP A 157 2.20 40.57 14.17
N PRO A 158 1.22 41.35 14.61
CA PRO A 158 1.30 42.81 14.57
C PRO A 158 2.65 43.35 15.12
N ALA A 159 3.34 42.60 15.99
CA ALA A 159 4.70 42.89 16.44
C ALA A 159 5.77 42.86 15.33
N ASP A 160 5.61 42.07 14.27
CA ASP A 160 6.55 41.96 13.14
C ASP A 160 6.51 43.19 12.21
N TRP A 161 5.46 44.02 12.31
CA TRP A 161 5.34 45.26 11.53
C TRP A 161 6.16 46.42 12.11
N ALA A 162 6.63 46.32 13.36
CA ALA A 162 7.33 47.40 14.04
C ALA A 162 8.80 47.58 13.61
N VAL A 163 9.33 46.72 12.73
CA VAL A 163 10.77 46.73 12.34
C VAL A 163 11.01 47.33 10.95
N ILE A 164 9.96 47.70 10.20
CA ILE A 164 10.11 48.22 8.82
C ILE A 164 9.50 49.62 8.70
N THR A 165 9.95 50.56 9.52
CA THR A 165 9.79 52.01 9.28
C THR A 165 10.80 52.77 10.12
N LEU A 166 12.08 52.66 9.81
CA LEU A 166 13.11 53.64 10.20
C LEU A 166 14.35 53.40 9.31
N HIS A 167 14.35 54.01 8.12
CA HIS A 167 15.51 54.60 7.42
C HIS A 167 15.03 55.37 6.20
#